data_AF-A0A8I0GTE8-F1
#
_entry.id   AF-A0A8I0GTE8-F1
#
_cell.length_a   1.000
_cell.length_b   1.000
_cell.length_c   1.000
_cell.angle_alpha   90.00
_cell.angle_beta   90.00
_cell.angle_gamma   90.00
#
_symmetry.space_group_name_H-M   'P 1'
#
loop_
_entity.id
_entity.type
_entity.pdbx_description
1 polymer ?
#
loop_
_entity_poly.entity_id
_entity_poly.type
_entity_poly.pdbx_seq_one_letter_code
_entity_poly.pdbx_strand_id
1 'polypeptide(L)'
;MITIEADWLSAFFRLAVIGLELAGTLTILVGAGLATFLFARRARAGDRTEAYSTFRSALGRSILLGLEFLVAGDIVKSLVINPTLDDLIVLAGLVLVRTFLSISLGVEING
;
A
#
# COMPACT_ATOMS: atom_id res chain seq x y z
N MET A 1 -34.19 21.23 -1.22
CA MET A 1 -33.55 22.10 -0.21
C MET A 1 -33.10 21.14 0.90
N ILE A 2 -31.98 20.45 0.75
CA ILE A 2 -30.63 20.78 1.26
C ILE A 2 -29.63 19.91 0.45
N THR A 3 -28.77 20.50 -0.38
CA THR A 3 -27.72 19.77 -1.15
C THR A 3 -26.32 20.31 -0.91
N ILE A 4 -26.15 21.27 0.01
CA ILE A 4 -24.88 21.99 0.22
C ILE A 4 -23.93 21.25 1.18
N GLU A 5 -24.39 20.23 1.92
CA GLU A 5 -23.52 19.51 2.89
C GLU A 5 -22.76 18.30 2.31
N ALA A 6 -23.06 17.83 1.10
CA ALA A 6 -22.45 16.62 0.53
C ALA A 6 -21.19 16.87 -0.33
N ASP A 7 -21.12 18.01 -1.02
CA ASP A 7 -20.04 18.27 -1.99
C ASP A 7 -18.67 18.42 -1.32
N TRP A 8 -18.60 19.22 -0.24
CA TRP A 8 -17.37 19.41 0.53
C TRP A 8 -16.85 18.13 1.18
N LEU A 9 -17.77 17.29 1.64
CA LEU A 9 -17.44 16.00 2.25
C LEU A 9 -16.87 15.05 1.20
N SER A 10 -17.48 14.96 0.03
CA SER A 10 -16.99 14.13 -1.07
C SER A 10 -15.61 14.58 -1.58
N ALA A 11 -15.36 15.90 -1.64
CA ALA A 11 -14.07 16.47 -2.01
C ALA A 11 -12.99 16.12 -0.98
N PHE A 12 -13.32 16.24 0.31
CA PHE A 12 -12.43 15.86 1.40
C PHE A 12 -12.03 14.38 1.32
N PHE A 13 -12.98 13.48 1.17
CA PHE A 13 -12.69 12.04 1.06
C PHE A 13 -11.89 11.68 -0.18
N ARG A 14 -12.16 12.32 -1.33
CA ARG A 14 -11.34 12.14 -2.54
C ARG A 14 -9.90 12.60 -2.32
N LEU A 15 -9.70 13.75 -1.68
CA LEU A 15 -8.36 14.24 -1.34
C LEU A 15 -7.66 13.31 -0.35
N ALA A 16 -8.37 12.80 0.65
CA ALA A 16 -7.82 11.85 1.61
C ALA A 16 -7.38 10.54 0.95
N VAL A 17 -8.21 9.97 0.07
CA VAL A 17 -7.87 8.77 -0.71
C VAL A 17 -6.64 9.01 -1.56
N ILE A 18 -6.62 10.08 -2.36
CA ILE A 18 -5.47 10.41 -3.22
C ILE A 18 -4.22 10.64 -2.38
N GLY A 19 -4.35 11.32 -1.24
CA GLY A 19 -3.23 11.55 -0.32
C GLY A 19 -2.66 10.25 0.25
N LEU A 20 -3.52 9.33 0.69
CA LEU A 20 -3.13 8.01 1.20
C LEU A 20 -2.49 7.14 0.12
N GLU A 21 -3.08 7.12 -1.09
CA GLU A 21 -2.53 6.38 -2.22
C GLU A 21 -1.15 6.91 -2.63
N LEU A 22 -1.04 8.22 -2.79
CA LEU A 22 0.23 8.87 -3.13
C LEU A 22 1.28 8.62 -2.04
N ALA A 23 0.94 8.76 -0.76
CA ALA A 23 1.86 8.50 0.34
C ALA A 23 2.35 7.06 0.35
N GLY A 24 1.44 6.09 0.15
CA GLY A 24 1.77 4.67 0.08
C GLY A 24 2.68 4.36 -1.11
N THR A 25 2.29 4.79 -2.32
CA THR A 25 3.09 4.60 -3.53
C THR A 25 4.46 5.26 -3.43
N LEU A 26 4.54 6.52 -2.95
CA LEU A 26 5.82 7.21 -2.75
C LEU A 26 6.72 6.48 -1.76
N THR A 27 6.17 6.01 -0.65
CA THR A 27 6.93 5.26 0.36
C THR A 27 7.56 4.00 -0.24
N ILE A 28 6.80 3.25 -1.04
CA ILE A 28 7.30 2.06 -1.74
C ILE A 28 8.40 2.44 -2.73
N LEU A 29 8.14 3.43 -3.60
CA LEU A 29 9.06 3.83 -4.65
C LEU A 29 10.37 4.38 -4.09
N VAL A 30 10.30 5.28 -3.12
CA VAL A 30 11.47 5.89 -2.48
C VAL A 30 12.25 4.84 -1.69
N GLY A 31 11.57 4.00 -0.91
CA GLY A 31 12.23 2.94 -0.15
C GLY A 31 12.91 1.90 -1.04
N ALA A 32 12.24 1.44 -2.09
CA ALA A 32 12.80 0.51 -3.06
C ALA A 32 13.97 1.14 -3.84
N GLY A 33 13.84 2.41 -4.25
CA GLY A 33 14.90 3.14 -4.93
C GLY A 33 16.15 3.33 -4.07
N LEU A 34 15.98 3.77 -2.82
CA LEU A 34 17.08 3.92 -1.86
C LEU A 34 17.74 2.59 -1.52
N ALA A 35 16.94 1.54 -1.28
CA ALA A 35 17.46 0.20 -1.00
C ALA A 35 18.31 -0.30 -2.19
N THR A 36 17.81 -0.14 -3.41
CA THR A 36 18.50 -0.56 -4.64
C THR A 36 19.80 0.22 -4.85
N PHE A 37 19.78 1.54 -4.64
CA PHE A 37 20.96 2.38 -4.75
C PHE A 37 22.05 1.98 -3.75
N LEU A 38 21.67 1.78 -2.48
CA LEU A 38 22.60 1.37 -1.43
C LEU A 38 23.15 -0.04 -1.67
N PHE A 39 22.31 -0.97 -2.16
CA PHE A 39 22.74 -2.30 -2.55
C PHE A 39 23.77 -2.25 -3.68
N ALA A 40 23.48 -1.51 -4.75
CA ALA A 40 24.41 -1.37 -5.88
C ALA A 40 25.76 -0.80 -5.45
N ARG A 41 25.76 0.17 -4.52
CA ARG A 41 26.99 0.75 -3.97
C ARG A 41 27.79 -0.26 -3.14
N ARG A 42 27.15 -1.01 -2.23
CA ARG A 42 27.82 -2.01 -1.38
C ARG A 42 28.25 -3.25 -2.16
N ALA A 43 27.45 -3.70 -3.11
CA ALA A 43 27.77 -4.86 -3.96
C ALA A 43 29.00 -4.61 -4.84
N ARG A 44 29.28 -3.35 -5.22
CA ARG A 44 30.52 -2.94 -5.90
C ARG A 44 31.73 -2.93 -4.96
N ALA A 45 31.54 -2.78 -3.65
CA ALA A 45 32.60 -2.79 -2.64
C ALA A 45 33.01 -4.20 -2.17
N GLY A 46 32.39 -5.27 -2.72
CA GLY A 46 32.74 -6.67 -2.46
C GLY A 46 31.90 -7.35 -1.37
N ASP A 47 31.10 -6.60 -0.61
CA ASP A 47 30.37 -7.10 0.54
C ASP A 47 28.93 -7.52 0.20
N ARG A 48 28.80 -8.55 -0.65
CA ARG A 48 27.52 -8.91 -1.31
C ARG A 48 26.50 -9.56 -0.36
N THR A 49 26.95 -10.35 0.60
CA THR A 49 26.07 -11.13 1.48
C THR A 49 25.34 -10.22 2.47
N GLU A 50 26.06 -9.32 3.14
CA GLU A 50 25.48 -8.35 4.08
C GLU A 50 24.65 -7.29 3.35
N ALA A 51 25.10 -6.87 2.16
CA ALA A 51 24.34 -5.96 1.30
C ALA A 51 22.98 -6.51 0.91
N TYR A 52 22.88 -7.81 0.58
CA TYR A 52 21.62 -8.43 0.18
C TYR A 52 20.62 -8.54 1.34
N SER A 53 21.08 -8.94 2.53
CA SER A 53 20.24 -8.97 3.74
C SER A 53 19.68 -7.58 4.07
N THR A 54 20.56 -6.57 4.05
CA THR A 54 20.18 -5.17 4.28
C THR A 54 19.18 -4.66 3.25
N PHE A 55 19.41 -4.98 1.97
CA PHE A 55 18.51 -4.63 0.86
C PHE A 55 17.12 -5.22 1.07
N ARG A 56 17.02 -6.53 1.32
CA ARG A 56 15.75 -7.22 1.50
C ARG A 56 14.99 -6.68 2.71
N SER A 57 15.69 -6.39 3.80
CA SER A 57 15.10 -5.78 5.00
C SER A 57 14.56 -4.37 4.75
N ALA A 58 15.34 -3.52 4.05
CA ALA A 58 14.91 -2.17 3.71
C ALA A 58 13.71 -2.16 2.74
N LEU A 59 13.77 -2.99 1.70
CA LEU A 59 12.69 -3.14 0.72
C LEU A 59 11.40 -3.66 1.37
N GLY A 60 11.50 -4.70 2.21
CA GLY A 60 10.36 -5.26 2.93
C GLY A 60 9.69 -4.23 3.84
N ARG A 61 10.47 -3.43 4.58
CA ARG A 61 9.94 -2.36 5.45
C ARG A 61 9.20 -1.28 4.67
N SER A 62 9.75 -0.83 3.53
CA SER A 62 9.09 0.18 2.71
C SER A 62 7.80 -0.33 2.06
N ILE A 63 7.78 -1.61 1.67
CA ILE A 63 6.57 -2.25 1.12
C ILE A 63 5.51 -2.37 2.20
N LEU A 64 5.84 -2.88 3.39
CA LEU A 64 4.89 -3.03 4.49
C LEU A 64 4.25 -1.68 4.86
N LEU A 65 5.07 -0.65 5.06
CA LEU A 65 4.58 0.69 5.40
C LEU A 65 3.73 1.29 4.26
N GLY A 66 4.18 1.13 3.01
CA GLY A 66 3.42 1.60 1.86
C GLY A 66 2.06 0.93 1.73
N LEU A 67 2.00 -0.38 2.00
CA LEU A 67 0.75 -1.14 1.99
C LEU A 67 -0.21 -0.68 3.09
N GLU A 68 0.26 -0.28 4.27
CA GLU A 68 -0.62 0.28 5.31
C GLU A 68 -1.36 1.53 4.82
N PHE A 69 -0.67 2.43 4.11
CA PHE A 69 -1.28 3.62 3.51
C PHE A 69 -2.23 3.31 2.35
N LEU A 70 -1.81 2.44 1.42
CA LEU A 70 -2.64 2.04 0.27
C LEU A 70 -3.95 1.41 0.74
N VAL A 71 -3.86 0.56 1.75
CA VAL A 71 -5.01 -0.11 2.38
C VAL A 71 -5.94 0.88 3.05
N ALA A 72 -5.41 1.87 3.77
CA ALA A 72 -6.23 2.91 4.35
C ALA A 72 -6.99 3.69 3.26
N GLY A 73 -6.32 4.00 2.14
CA GLY A 73 -6.93 4.62 0.97
C GLY A 73 -8.08 3.80 0.38
N ASP A 74 -7.88 2.49 0.21
CA ASP A 74 -8.89 1.56 -0.31
C ASP A 74 -10.11 1.45 0.61
N ILE A 75 -9.90 1.39 1.93
CA ILE A 75 -11.00 1.37 2.92
C ILE A 75 -11.81 2.67 2.85
N VAL A 76 -11.16 3.83 2.82
CA VAL A 76 -11.86 5.12 2.77
C VAL A 76 -12.62 5.29 1.44
N LYS A 77 -12.00 4.91 0.32
CA LYS A 77 -12.63 4.93 -1.01
C LYS A 77 -13.91 4.11 -1.03
N SER A 78 -13.85 2.91 -0.46
CA SER A 78 -14.97 1.98 -0.36
C SER A 78 -16.13 2.50 0.48
N LEU A 79 -15.86 3.14 1.63
CA LEU A 79 -16.91 3.49 2.58
C LEU A 79 -17.71 4.74 2.17
N VAL A 80 -17.17 5.60 1.30
CA VAL A 80 -17.69 6.98 1.19
C VAL A 80 -18.10 7.42 -0.22
N ILE A 81 -17.62 6.79 -1.29
CA ILE A 81 -17.79 7.35 -2.66
C ILE A 81 -19.14 6.97 -3.33
N ASN A 82 -20.14 6.53 -2.55
CA ASN A 82 -21.44 5.95 -2.95
C ASN A 82 -21.32 4.47 -3.32
N PRO A 83 -21.72 3.55 -2.42
CA PRO A 83 -21.72 2.14 -2.76
C PRO A 83 -22.87 1.86 -3.75
N THR A 84 -22.53 1.66 -5.02
CA THR A 84 -23.39 0.85 -5.89
C THR A 84 -23.19 -0.62 -5.52
N LEU A 85 -24.19 -1.47 -5.78
CA LEU A 85 -24.04 -2.93 -5.54
C LEU A 85 -22.83 -3.50 -6.30
N ASP A 86 -22.52 -2.95 -7.47
CA ASP A 86 -21.35 -3.35 -8.26
C ASP A 86 -20.03 -2.96 -7.57
N ASP A 87 -19.93 -1.74 -7.02
CA ASP A 87 -18.74 -1.29 -6.28
C ASP A 87 -18.53 -2.10 -4.98
N LEU A 88 -19.62 -2.47 -4.30
CA LEU A 88 -19.59 -3.37 -3.14
C LEU A 88 -19.09 -4.77 -3.50
N ILE A 89 -19.46 -5.31 -4.68
CA ILE A 89 -19.00 -6.62 -5.16
C ILE A 89 -17.51 -6.59 -5.50
N VAL A 90 -17.04 -5.55 -6.18
CA VAL A 90 -15.61 -5.38 -6.51
C VAL A 90 -14.77 -5.28 -5.23
N LEU A 91 -15.25 -4.52 -4.25
CA LEU A 91 -14.62 -4.44 -2.93
C LEU A 91 -14.58 -5.79 -2.21
N ALA A 92 -15.71 -6.50 -2.16
CA ALA A 92 -15.78 -7.81 -1.52
C ALA A 92 -14.77 -8.79 -2.18
N GLY A 93 -14.61 -8.71 -3.50
CA GLY A 93 -13.59 -9.44 -4.24
C GLY A 93 -12.17 -9.07 -3.85
N LEU A 94 -11.84 -7.77 -3.78
CA LEU A 94 -10.52 -7.28 -3.35
C LEU A 94 -10.17 -7.74 -1.93
N VAL A 95 -11.11 -7.61 -0.99
CA VAL A 95 -10.94 -8.06 0.41
C VAL A 95 -10.72 -9.56 0.49
N LEU A 96 -11.45 -10.35 -0.31
CA LEU A 96 -11.26 -11.80 -0.42
C LEU A 96 -9.86 -12.16 -0.92
N VAL A 97 -9.41 -11.52 -2.01
CA VAL A 97 -8.05 -11.74 -2.56
C VAL A 97 -7.00 -11.39 -1.50
N ARG A 98 -7.16 -10.26 -0.81
CA ARG A 98 -6.22 -9.84 0.23
C ARG A 98 -6.20 -10.78 1.42
N THR A 99 -7.35 -11.27 1.86
CA THR A 99 -7.46 -12.22 2.95
C THR A 99 -6.80 -13.55 2.57
N PHE A 100 -7.07 -14.06 1.37
CA PHE A 100 -6.46 -15.28 0.85
C PHE A 100 -4.94 -15.15 0.75
N LEU A 101 -4.43 -14.08 0.14
CA LEU A 101 -2.99 -13.84 0.02
C LEU A 101 -2.33 -13.64 1.38
N SER A 102 -2.96 -12.90 2.30
CA SER A 102 -2.44 -12.68 3.65
C SER A 102 -2.35 -13.99 4.44
N ILE A 103 -3.35 -14.87 4.31
CA ILE A 103 -3.33 -16.20 4.93
C ILE A 103 -2.26 -17.07 4.28
N SER A 104 -2.20 -17.11 2.93
CA SER A 104 -1.26 -17.94 2.19
C SER A 104 0.20 -17.58 2.50
N LEU A 105 0.52 -16.28 2.57
CA LEU A 105 1.84 -15.80 2.97
C LEU A 105 2.12 -16.08 4.46
N GLY A 106 1.12 -15.94 5.33
CA GLY A 106 1.25 -16.28 6.75
C GLY A 106 1.55 -17.76 7.00
N VAL A 107 1.01 -18.64 6.16
CA VAL A 107 1.28 -20.09 6.21
C VAL A 107 2.67 -20.41 5.66
N GLU A 108 3.09 -19.79 4.55
CA GLU A 108 4.43 -20.01 3.97
C GLU A 108 5.58 -19.49 4.85
N ILE A 109 5.31 -18.54 5.74
CA ILE A 109 6.32 -17.99 6.68
C ILE A 109 6.38 -18.79 7.99
N ASN A 110 5.30 -19.47 8.40
CA ASN A 110 5.22 -20.20 9.67
C ASN A 110 5.29 -21.73 9.52
N GLY A 111 5.19 -22.25 8.29
CA GLY A 111 5.44 -23.64 7.93
C GLY A 111 6.73 -23.77 7.14
#